data_AF-A0A976GYW0-F1
#
_entry.id   AF-A0A976GYW0-F1
#
_cell.length_a   1.000
_cell.length_b   1.000
_cell.length_c   1.000
_cell.angle_alpha   90.00
_cell.angle_beta   90.00
_cell.angle_gamma   90.00
#
_symmetry.space_group_name_H-M   'P 1'
#
loop_
_entity.id
_entity.type
_entity.pdbx_description
1 polymer ?
#
loop_
_entity_poly.entity_id
_entity_poly.type
_entity_poly.pdbx_seq_one_letter_code
_entity_poly.pdbx_strand_id
1 'polypeptide(L)' 'MQSLTSGACLRHPLGGNKGKHELYEGSEKSRYHCKYCGNAYSSIAILTAGACLRHPHGGNKGKHSPAL' A
#
# COMPACT_ATOMS: atom_id res chain seq x y z
N MET A 1 -18.51 -11.70 11.27
CA MET A 1 -17.44 -11.81 10.26
C MET A 1 -17.11 -10.39 9.78
N GLN A 2 -16.04 -9.80 10.30
CA GLN A 2 -15.65 -8.41 10.03
C GLN A 2 -15.05 -8.35 8.63
N SER A 3 -15.88 -8.16 7.60
CA SER A 3 -15.42 -7.90 6.24
C SER A 3 -14.58 -6.62 6.27
N LEU A 4 -13.27 -6.71 6.05
CA LEU A 4 -12.36 -5.55 6.01
C LEU A 4 -12.91 -4.47 5.06
N THR A 5 -13.55 -4.90 3.97
CA THR A 5 -14.22 -4.09 2.96
C THR A 5 -15.43 -3.31 3.47
N SER A 6 -15.95 -3.61 4.66
CA SER A 6 -17.08 -2.87 5.26
C SER A 6 -16.61 -1.71 6.16
N GLY A 7 -15.36 -1.73 6.60
CA GLY A 7 -14.77 -0.66 7.41
C GLY A 7 -14.39 0.56 6.58
N ALA A 8 -14.65 1.76 7.11
CA ALA A 8 -14.16 2.99 6.52
C ALA A 8 -12.63 3.08 6.70
N CYS A 9 -11.90 3.37 5.62
CA CYS A 9 -10.46 3.44 5.66
C CYS A 9 -10.01 4.83 6.14
N LEU A 10 -9.46 4.91 7.35
CA LEU A 10 -8.87 6.13 7.90
C LEU A 10 -7.64 6.62 7.11
N ARG A 11 -6.99 5.70 6.36
CA ARG A 11 -5.81 5.97 5.53
C ARG A 11 -6.12 6.02 4.03
N HIS A 12 -7.37 6.30 3.67
CA HIS A 12 -7.78 6.37 2.28
C HIS A 12 -7.08 7.52 1.54
N PRO A 13 -6.58 7.32 0.30
CA PRO A 13 -5.81 8.34 -0.43
C PRO A 13 -6.59 9.62 -0.71
N LEU A 14 -7.93 9.55 -0.80
CA LEU A 14 -8.80 10.72 -0.99
C LEU A 14 -9.14 11.47 0.31
N GLY A 15 -8.73 10.94 1.48
CA GLY A 15 -9.02 11.46 2.82
C GLY A 15 -9.71 10.42 3.71
N GLY A 16 -9.43 10.45 5.01
CA GLY A 16 -9.96 9.48 5.97
C GLY A 16 -11.48 9.34 5.91
N ASN A 17 -11.96 8.09 5.90
CA ASN A 17 -13.37 7.71 5.77
C ASN A 17 -14.04 8.01 4.42
N LYS A 18 -13.30 8.50 3.41
CA LYS A 18 -13.85 8.74 2.06
C LYS A 18 -13.85 7.52 1.14
N GLY A 19 -13.51 6.36 1.68
CA GLY A 19 -13.59 5.10 0.98
C GLY A 19 -13.45 3.94 1.94
N LYS A 20 -13.82 2.77 1.48
CA LYS A 20 -13.67 1.53 2.24
C LYS A 20 -12.25 0.99 2.07
N HIS A 21 -11.89 -0.03 2.83
CA HIS A 21 -10.64 -0.74 2.55
C HIS A 21 -10.76 -1.43 1.18
N GLU A 22 -9.86 -1.09 0.26
CA GLU A 22 -9.74 -1.79 -1.01
C GLU A 22 -8.91 -3.06 -0.81
N LEU A 23 -9.41 -4.17 -1.35
CA LEU A 23 -8.69 -5.43 -1.31
C LEU A 23 -7.54 -5.33 -2.31
N TYR A 24 -6.35 -5.75 -1.90
CA TYR A 24 -5.24 -5.88 -2.83
C TYR A 24 -5.56 -7.02 -3.80
N GLU A 25 -5.72 -6.72 -5.09
CA GLU A 25 -6.07 -7.70 -6.14
C GLU A 25 -4.90 -8.64 -6.52
N GLY A 26 -3.79 -8.62 -5.78
CA GLY A 26 -2.71 -9.58 -5.97
C GLY A 26 -2.84 -10.76 -5.03
N SER A 27 -2.54 -11.97 -5.54
CA SER A 27 -2.41 -13.17 -4.73
C SER A 27 -1.43 -12.95 -3.57
N GLU A 28 -1.69 -13.59 -2.43
CA GLU A 28 -0.78 -13.55 -1.28
C GLU A 28 0.61 -14.08 -1.68
N LYS A 29 1.58 -13.17 -1.77
CA LYS A 29 2.98 -13.51 -2.07
C LYS A 29 3.77 -13.44 -0.76
N SER A 30 4.72 -14.36 -0.56
CA SER A 30 5.61 -14.33 0.62
C SER A 30 6.47 -13.06 0.70
N ARG A 31 6.69 -12.37 -0.43
CA ARG A 31 7.38 -11.08 -0.49
C ARG A 31 6.71 -10.15 -1.50
N TYR A 32 6.54 -8.90 -1.10
CA TYR A 32 6.04 -7.82 -1.92
C TYR A 32 7.20 -6.90 -2.32
N HIS A 33 7.32 -6.64 -3.61
CA HIS A 33 8.34 -5.73 -4.13
C HIS A 33 7.74 -4.36 -4.40
N CYS A 34 8.50 -3.28 -4.16
CA CYS A 34 8.06 -1.94 -4.56
C CYS A 34 8.30 -1.74 -6.07
N LYS A 35 7.27 -1.33 -6.83
CA LYS A 35 7.38 -1.03 -8.27
C LYS A 35 8.42 0.05 -8.59
N TYR A 36 8.64 1.00 -7.67
CA TYR A 36 9.51 2.14 -7.91
C TYR A 36 10.96 1.90 -7.49
N CYS A 37 11.19 1.30 -6.32
CA CYS A 37 12.54 1.12 -5.77
C CYS A 37 13.05 -0.32 -5.77
N GLY A 38 12.19 -1.31 -6.03
CA GLY A 38 12.56 -2.73 -6.03
C GLY A 38 12.68 -3.38 -4.65
N ASN A 39 12.54 -2.63 -3.54
CA ASN A 39 12.67 -3.19 -2.19
C ASN A 39 11.62 -4.28 -1.92
N ALA A 40 12.08 -5.38 -1.33
CA ALA A 40 11.26 -6.49 -0.88
C ALA A 40 10.81 -6.32 0.57
N TYR A 41 9.55 -6.61 0.85
CA TYR A 41 8.98 -6.59 2.20
C TYR A 41 8.14 -7.85 2.41
N SER A 42 8.06 -8.32 3.66
CA SER A 42 7.26 -9.48 4.05
C SER A 42 5.76 -9.25 3.98
N SER A 43 5.30 -7.99 3.98
CA SER A 43 3.87 -7.64 3.89
C SER A 43 3.65 -6.28 3.26
N ILE A 44 2.50 -6.11 2.60
CA ILE A 44 2.05 -4.82 2.02
C ILE A 44 1.96 -3.73 3.10
N ALA A 45 1.52 -4.09 4.30
CA ALA A 45 1.43 -3.15 5.42
C ALA A 45 2.80 -2.55 5.78
N ILE A 46 3.88 -3.35 5.76
CA ILE A 46 5.24 -2.87 6.03
C ILE A 46 5.77 -2.07 4.84
N LEU A 47 5.53 -2.56 3.62
CA LEU A 47 5.91 -1.86 2.39
C LEU A 47 5.31 -0.44 2.36
N THR A 48 4.00 -0.33 2.54
CA THR A 48 3.25 0.93 2.52
C THR A 48 3.36 1.72 3.83
N ALA A 49 4.07 1.22 4.86
CA ALA A 49 4.42 2.02 6.02
C ALA A 49 5.57 2.99 5.70
N GLY A 50 6.52 2.58 4.85
CA GLY A 50 7.69 3.37 4.46
C GLY A 50 7.43 4.35 3.31
N ALA A 51 8.28 5.39 3.26
CA ALA A 51 8.34 6.33 2.14
C ALA A 51 9.33 5.83 1.08
N CYS A 52 9.00 6.00 -0.20
CA CYS A 52 9.81 5.52 -1.29
C CYS A 52 10.75 6.61 -1.81
N LEU A 53 12.06 6.37 -1.80
CA LEU A 53 13.05 7.30 -2.36
C LEU A 53 12.98 7.45 -3.88
N ARG A 54 12.50 6.43 -4.60
CA ARG A 54 12.35 6.44 -6.07
C ARG A 54 10.93 6.79 -6.53
N HIS A 55 10.13 7.42 -5.67
CA HIS A 55 8.75 7.75 -6.03
C HIS A 55 8.70 8.78 -7.18
N PRO A 56 7.82 8.62 -8.19
CA PRO A 56 7.75 9.50 -9.36
C PRO A 56 7.43 10.96 -9.00
N HIS A 57 6.73 11.18 -7.87
CA HIS A 57 6.40 12.51 -7.37
C HIS A 57 7.54 13.20 -6.59
N GLY A 58 8.72 12.58 -6.51
CA GLY A 58 9.89 12.99 -5.73
C GLY A 58 10.20 12.03 -4.59
N GLY A 59 11.49 11.83 -4.29
CA GLY A 59 11.91 10.94 -3.22
C GLY A 59 11.30 11.32 -1.88
N ASN A 60 10.74 10.32 -1.18
CA ASN A 60 10.00 10.47 0.08
C ASN A 60 8.66 11.24 0.00
N LYS A 61 8.21 11.68 -1.19
CA LYS A 61 6.89 12.32 -1.36
C LYS A 61 5.74 11.34 -1.57
N GLY A 62 6.03 10.04 -1.63
CA GLY A 62 5.03 9.00 -1.74
C GLY A 62 5.48 7.71 -1.08
N LYS A 63 4.53 6.84 -0.78
CA LYS A 63 4.79 5.55 -0.13
C LYS A 63 5.25 4.52 -1.15
N HIS A 64 5.84 3.43 -0.69
CA HIS A 64 6.09 2.30 -1.59
C HIS A 64 4.77 1.79 -2.18
N SER A 65 4.75 1.53 -3.49
CA SER A 65 3.63 0.89 -4.16
C SER A 65 3.98 -0.56 -4.47
N PRO A 66 3.15 -1.53 -4.07
CA PRO A 66 3.36 -2.92 -4.43
C PRO A 66 3.43 -3.08 -5.96
N ALA A 67 4.41 -3.84 -6.44
CA ALA A 67 4.39 -4.40 -7.77
C ALA A 67 3.47 -5.62 -7.75
N LEU A 68 2.37 -5.54 -8.51
CA LEU A 68 1.47 -6.66 -8.78
C LEU A 68 2.23 -7.79 -9.47
#